data_AF-A0A534WWC4-F1
#
_entry.id   AF-A0A534WWC4-F1
#
_cell.length_a   1.000
_cell.length_b   1.000
_cell.length_c   1.000
_cell.angle_alpha   90.00
_cell.angle_beta   90.00
_cell.angle_gamma   90.00
#
_symmetry.space_group_name_H-M   'P 1'
#
loop_
_entity.id
_entity.type
_entity.pdbx_description
1 polymer ?
#
loop_
_entity_poly.entity_id
_entity_poly.type
_entity_poly.pdbx_seq_one_letter_code
_entity_poly.pdbx_strand_id
1 'polypeptide(L)' 'MTFDPNAAASPDSGIFGRNDTPESARVVLVPVPFEATTSYGGGTSEGPAAILRASRQVDLWDLETG' A
#
# COMPACT_ATOMS: atom_id res chain seq x y z
N MET A 1 -20.07 2.66 -4.01
CA MET A 1 -19.87 1.23 -4.37
C MET A 1 -19.29 0.53 -3.16
N THR A 2 -19.73 -0.68 -2.87
CA THR A 2 -19.18 -1.49 -1.78
C THR A 2 -17.82 -2.03 -2.23
N PHE A 3 -16.79 -1.92 -1.38
CA PHE A 3 -15.48 -2.52 -1.61
C PHE A 3 -15.61 -4.05 -1.59
N ASP A 4 -15.12 -4.73 -2.64
CA ASP A 4 -15.04 -6.19 -2.68
C ASP A 4 -13.58 -6.63 -2.40
N PRO A 5 -13.30 -7.26 -1.24
CA PRO A 5 -11.95 -7.69 -0.90
C PRO A 5 -11.41 -8.82 -1.77
N ASN A 6 -12.27 -9.53 -2.52
CA ASN A 6 -11.87 -10.64 -3.39
C ASN A 6 -11.68 -10.22 -4.85
N ALA A 7 -12.02 -8.98 -5.20
CA ALA A 7 -11.82 -8.45 -6.53
C ALA A 7 -10.36 -8.03 -6.74
N ALA A 8 -9.88 -8.14 -7.98
CA ALA A 8 -8.56 -7.63 -8.34
C ALA A 8 -8.48 -6.10 -8.09
N ALA A 9 -7.37 -5.66 -7.51
CA ALA A 9 -7.13 -4.24 -7.26
C ALA A 9 -7.05 -3.43 -8.57
N SER A 10 -7.72 -2.28 -8.59
CA SER A 10 -7.69 -1.38 -9.75
C SER A 10 -6.33 -0.66 -9.88
N PRO A 11 -5.84 -0.36 -11.10
CA PRO A 11 -4.57 0.34 -11.28
C PRO A 11 -4.48 1.75 -10.65
N ASP A 12 -5.62 2.38 -10.42
CA ASP A 12 -5.79 3.69 -9.79
C ASP A 12 -6.14 3.59 -8.29
N SER A 13 -6.16 2.38 -7.72
CA SER A 13 -6.43 2.19 -6.30
C SER A 13 -5.27 2.63 -5.42
N GLY A 14 -5.59 3.01 -4.18
CA GLY A 14 -4.62 3.18 -3.10
C GLY A 14 -4.00 1.87 -2.61
N ILE A 15 -3.41 1.93 -1.41
CA ILE A 15 -2.74 0.79 -0.77
C ILE A 15 -3.72 -0.38 -0.61
N PHE A 16 -3.27 -1.60 -0.93
CA PHE A 16 -4.08 -2.82 -0.79
C PHE A 16 -5.40 -2.83 -1.58
N GLY A 17 -5.48 -2.08 -2.69
CA GLY A 17 -6.73 -2.00 -3.47
C GLY A 17 -7.77 -1.03 -2.89
N ARG A 18 -7.45 -0.35 -1.78
CA ARG A 18 -8.42 0.46 -1.03
C ARG A 18 -8.37 1.93 -1.43
N ASN A 19 -9.53 2.59 -1.38
CA ASN A 19 -9.73 4.00 -1.71
C ASN A 19 -10.37 4.77 -0.55
N ASP A 20 -9.95 4.46 0.68
CA ASP A 20 -10.39 5.20 1.87
C ASP A 20 -9.82 6.62 1.87
N THR A 21 -10.52 7.54 2.55
CA THR A 21 -10.00 8.89 2.78
C THR A 21 -9.35 8.97 4.16
N PRO A 22 -8.41 9.91 4.40
CA PRO A 22 -7.79 10.07 5.71
C PRO A 22 -8.80 10.27 6.86
N GLU A 23 -9.97 10.86 6.59
CA GLU A 23 -11.00 11.15 7.58
C GLU A 23 -11.80 9.90 8.00
N SER A 24 -11.95 8.91 7.09
CA SER A 24 -12.66 7.66 7.37
C SER A 24 -11.73 6.51 7.75
N ALA A 25 -10.43 6.64 7.50
CA ALA A 25 -9.44 5.62 7.75
C ALA A 25 -9.14 5.47 9.25
N ARG A 26 -9.02 4.21 9.71
CA ARG A 26 -8.53 3.91 11.07
C ARG A 26 -7.02 4.04 11.20
N VAL A 27 -6.30 3.85 10.08
CA VAL A 27 -4.85 3.91 9.99
C VAL A 27 -4.51 4.69 8.72
N VAL A 28 -3.64 5.70 8.85
CA VAL A 28 -3.15 6.50 7.73
C VAL A 28 -1.67 6.18 7.50
N LEU A 29 -1.34 5.73 6.29
CA LEU A 29 0.04 5.50 5.88
C LEU A 29 0.57 6.79 5.23
N VAL A 30 1.65 7.34 5.79
CA VAL A 30 2.31 8.55 5.25
C VAL A 30 3.59 8.12 4.52
N PRO A 31 3.64 8.21 3.18
CA PRO A 31 4.85 7.88 2.43
C PRO A 31 5.91 8.96 2.62
N VAL A 32 7.12 8.57 3.01
CA VAL A 32 8.26 9.49 3.16
C VAL A 32 9.42 8.99 2.29
N PRO A 33 9.58 9.51 1.06
CA PRO A 33 10.64 9.10 0.14
C PRO A 33 11.97 9.78 0.51
N PHE A 34 12.54 9.42 1.66
CA PHE A 34 13.77 10.02 2.19
C PHE A 34 14.96 9.08 2.05
N GLU A 35 16.08 9.61 1.55
CA GLU A 35 17.31 8.84 1.31
C GLU A 35 18.59 9.60 1.65
N ALA A 36 18.52 10.85 2.14
CA ALA A 36 19.68 11.73 2.16
C ALA A 36 20.86 11.24 3.04
N THR A 37 20.66 10.26 3.92
CA THR A 37 21.68 9.76 4.86
C THR A 37 22.13 8.32 4.57
N THR A 38 21.72 7.71 3.47
CA THR A 38 22.18 6.34 3.13
C THR A 38 23.66 6.34 2.74
N SER A 39 24.44 5.38 3.25
CA SER A 39 25.90 5.38 3.13
C SER A 39 26.52 4.17 2.41
N TYR A 40 25.70 3.24 1.90
CA TYR A 40 26.20 2.04 1.18
C TYR A 40 25.34 1.71 -0.05
N GLY A 41 24.10 1.30 0.16
CA GLY A 41 23.10 1.13 -0.89
C GLY A 41 22.15 2.34 -0.98
N GLY A 42 21.41 2.43 -2.08
CA GLY A 42 20.34 3.43 -2.28
C GLY A 42 19.05 2.78 -2.80
N GLY A 43 18.07 3.61 -3.17
CA GLY A 43 16.71 3.21 -3.57
C GLY A 43 15.66 3.23 -2.44
N THR A 44 16.01 3.66 -1.23
CA THR A 44 15.08 3.79 -0.10
C THR A 44 14.01 4.86 -0.35
N SER A 45 14.36 5.92 -1.09
CA SER A 45 13.42 6.94 -1.56
C SER A 45 12.31 6.35 -2.46
N GLU A 46 12.61 5.29 -3.21
CA GLU A 46 11.66 4.58 -4.07
C GLU A 46 10.77 3.59 -3.30
N GLY A 47 11.11 3.31 -2.03
CA GLY A 47 10.43 2.34 -1.18
C GLY A 47 8.92 2.55 -1.11
N PRO A 48 8.40 3.75 -0.80
CA PRO A 48 6.97 4.00 -0.73
C PRO A 48 6.21 3.65 -2.02
N ALA A 49 6.75 4.02 -3.18
CA ALA A 49 6.14 3.71 -4.47
C ALA A 49 6.20 2.19 -4.78
N ALA A 50 7.31 1.54 -4.44
CA ALA A 50 7.46 0.09 -4.60
C ALA A 50 6.46 -0.70 -3.73
N ILE A 51 6.27 -0.29 -2.47
CA ILE A 51 5.29 -0.87 -1.55
C ILE A 51 3.88 -0.70 -2.11
N LEU A 52 3.51 0.51 -2.55
CA LEU A 52 2.18 0.76 -3.12
C LEU A 52 1.90 -0.15 -4.32
N ARG A 53 2.85 -0.25 -5.25
CA ARG A 53 2.72 -1.13 -6.42
C ARG A 53 2.56 -2.60 -6.02
N ALA A 54 3.39 -3.09 -5.12
CA ALA A 54 3.36 -4.49 -4.68
C ALA A 54 2.09 -4.83 -3.89
N SER A 55 1.57 -3.89 -3.10
CA SER A 55 0.40 -4.09 -2.23
C SER A 55 -0.85 -4.58 -2.96
N ARG A 56 -0.96 -4.31 -4.27
CA ARG A 56 -2.10 -4.72 -5.12
C ARG A 56 -2.20 -6.22 -5.35
N GLN A 57 -1.15 -6.96 -5.04
CA GLN A 57 -1.10 -8.43 -5.19
C GLN A 57 -1.30 -9.14 -3.85
N VAL A 58 -1.53 -8.41 -2.76
CA VAL A 58 -1.71 -8.98 -1.42
C VAL A 58 -3.19 -9.24 -1.19
N ASP A 59 -3.53 -10.49 -0.88
CA ASP A 59 -4.86 -10.85 -0.40
C ASP A 59 -5.09 -10.29 1.01
N LEU A 60 -6.29 -9.74 1.25
CA LEU A 60 -6.61 -9.09 2.54
C LEU A 60 -7.17 -10.04 3.58
N TRP A 61 -7.41 -11.29 3.19
CA TRP A 61 -7.93 -12.33 4.03
C TRP A 61 -7.28 -13.64 3.64
N ASP A 62 -6.74 -14.34 4.63
CA ASP A 62 -6.21 -15.69 4.51
C ASP A 62 -7.21 -16.68 5.13
N LEU A 63 -7.59 -17.71 4.38
CA LEU A 63 -8.65 -18.62 4.83
C LEU A 63 -8.23 -19.51 6.02
N GLU A 64 -6.93 -19.74 6.22
CA GLU A 64 -6.43 -20.59 7.29
C GLU A 64 -6.18 -19.80 8.59
N THR A 65 -5.76 -18.54 8.45
CA THR A 65 -5.26 -17.72 9.56
C THR A 65 -6.03 -16.42 9.81
N GLY A 66 -6.83 -15.95 8.86
CA GLY A 66 -7.70 -14.78 8.97
C GLY A 66 -7.19 -13.57 8.22
#